data_AF-A0A521WC90-F1
#
_entry.id   AF-A0A521WC90-F1
#
_cell.length_a   1.000
_cell.length_b   1.000
_cell.length_c   1.000
_cell.angle_alpha   90.00
_cell.angle_beta   90.00
_cell.angle_gamma   90.00
#
_symmetry.space_group_name_H-M   'P 1'
#
loop_
_entity.id
_entity.type
_entity.pdbx_description
1 polymer ?
#
loop_
_entity_poly.entity_id
_entity_poly.type
_entity_poly.pdbx_seq_one_letter_code
_entity_poly.pdbx_strand_id
1 'polypeptide(L)'
;LDAEDLSQDVFLKAYRSLDKFRGESKFGTWLYRITVNTCYDHRSKKSLRMIQPMTTSESEDDPSPLEPVGNSILPDRAAEASLIQHNIERALEQLTPREKTVFMLRHYHDLPLKEIAETLNVSLGSVKTLLFRAVKRLQGELEMYREEFS
;
A
#
# COMPACT_ATOMS: atom_id res chain seq x y z
N LEU A 1 2.59 0.97 -14.48
CA LEU A 1 2.78 -0.46 -14.16
C LEU A 1 1.47 -0.87 -13.57
N ASP A 2 0.76 -1.72 -14.30
CA ASP A 2 -0.60 -2.05 -13.95
C ASP A 2 -0.58 -3.17 -12.90
N ALA A 3 -1.63 -3.24 -12.07
CA ALA A 3 -1.74 -4.25 -11.02
C ALA A 3 -1.64 -5.68 -11.60
N GLU A 4 -2.09 -5.84 -12.84
CA GLU A 4 -2.01 -7.08 -13.61
C GLU A 4 -0.56 -7.51 -13.85
N ASP A 5 0.29 -6.63 -14.38
CA ASP A 5 1.73 -6.92 -14.63
C ASP A 5 2.44 -7.38 -13.35
N LEU A 6 2.17 -6.69 -12.25
CA LEU A 6 2.78 -6.99 -10.97
C LEU A 6 2.32 -8.35 -10.45
N SER A 7 1.02 -8.67 -10.62
CA SER A 7 0.46 -9.96 -10.23
C SER A 7 1.07 -11.10 -11.03
N GLN A 8 1.27 -10.93 -12.35
CA GLN A 8 1.92 -11.93 -13.19
C GLN A 8 3.37 -12.20 -12.73
N ASP A 9 4.15 -11.16 -12.45
CA ASP A 9 5.54 -11.32 -11.97
C ASP A 9 5.58 -12.05 -10.62
N VAL A 10 4.63 -11.77 -9.72
CA VAL A 10 4.49 -12.48 -8.44
C VAL A 10 4.21 -13.97 -8.66
N PHE A 11 3.20 -14.30 -9.46
CA PHE A 11 2.84 -15.70 -9.71
C PHE A 11 3.94 -16.48 -10.44
N LEU A 12 4.62 -15.86 -11.40
CA LEU A 12 5.76 -16.47 -12.09
C LEU A 12 6.93 -16.74 -11.13
N LYS A 13 7.25 -15.79 -10.25
CA LYS A 13 8.30 -16.00 -9.22
C LYS A 13 7.89 -17.06 -8.21
N ALA A 14 6.62 -17.10 -7.82
CA ALA A 14 6.09 -18.14 -6.94
C ALA A 14 6.21 -19.51 -7.59
N TYR A 15 5.74 -19.68 -8.82
CA TYR A 15 5.86 -20.95 -9.55
C TYR A 15 7.31 -21.42 -9.68
N ARG A 16 8.23 -20.52 -10.04
CA ARG A 16 9.68 -20.81 -10.16
C ARG A 16 10.39 -21.12 -8.84
N SER A 17 9.77 -20.78 -7.71
CA SER A 17 10.36 -20.98 -6.37
C SER A 17 9.63 -22.05 -5.58
N LEU A 18 8.59 -22.66 -6.17
CA LEU A 18 7.72 -23.62 -5.50
C LEU A 18 8.47 -24.90 -5.13
N ASP A 19 9.43 -25.30 -5.96
CA ASP A 19 10.39 -26.39 -5.71
C ASP A 19 11.26 -26.14 -4.47
N LYS A 20 11.50 -24.88 -4.12
CA LYS A 20 12.27 -24.44 -2.94
C LYS A 20 11.41 -24.24 -1.69
N PHE A 21 10.09 -24.41 -1.79
CA PHE A 21 9.22 -24.30 -0.63
C PHE A 21 9.36 -25.53 0.26
N ARG A 22 10.06 -25.37 1.40
CA ARG A 22 10.39 -26.46 2.33
C ARG A 22 9.32 -26.74 3.40
N GLY A 23 8.18 -26.05 3.37
CA GLY A 23 7.10 -26.23 4.36
C GLY A 23 7.40 -25.66 5.76
N GLU A 24 8.48 -24.89 5.92
CA GLU A 24 8.88 -24.27 7.19
C GLU A 24 7.96 -23.12 7.65
N SER A 25 7.07 -22.66 6.77
CA SER A 25 6.03 -21.66 7.05
C SER A 25 4.74 -22.04 6.30
N LYS A 26 3.61 -21.43 6.64
CA LYS A 26 2.38 -21.60 5.85
C LYS A 26 2.62 -21.12 4.42
N PHE A 27 2.00 -21.79 3.45
CA PHE A 27 2.09 -21.42 2.04
C PHE A 27 1.72 -19.94 1.80
N GLY A 28 0.66 -19.46 2.46
CA GLY A 28 0.26 -18.05 2.38
C GLY A 28 1.35 -17.08 2.84
N THR A 29 2.00 -17.35 3.97
CA THR A 29 3.12 -16.56 4.51
C THR A 29 4.28 -16.50 3.52
N TRP A 30 4.64 -17.65 2.92
CA TRP A 30 5.66 -17.73 1.89
C TRP A 30 5.30 -16.94 0.62
N LEU A 31 4.04 -17.01 0.17
CA LEU A 31 3.55 -16.26 -0.97
C LEU A 31 3.55 -14.76 -0.71
N TYR A 32 3.12 -14.31 0.49
CA TYR A 32 3.21 -12.90 0.88
C TYR A 32 4.64 -12.37 0.82
N ARG A 33 5.63 -13.17 1.21
CA ARG A 33 7.03 -12.77 1.11
C ARG A 33 7.44 -12.50 -0.34
N ILE A 34 7.04 -13.38 -1.27
CA ILE A 34 7.30 -13.18 -2.71
C ILE A 34 6.61 -11.92 -3.22
N THR A 35 5.35 -11.71 -2.84
CA THR A 35 4.57 -10.52 -3.20
C THR A 35 5.23 -9.24 -2.71
N VAL A 36 5.52 -9.15 -1.40
CA VAL A 36 6.10 -7.95 -0.78
C VAL A 36 7.47 -7.64 -1.37
N ASN A 37 8.33 -8.64 -1.54
CA ASN A 37 9.65 -8.45 -2.15
C ASN A 37 9.53 -7.94 -3.59
N THR A 38 8.62 -8.53 -4.38
CA THR A 38 8.36 -8.10 -5.76
C THR A 38 7.85 -6.66 -5.81
N CYS A 39 6.92 -6.28 -4.94
CA CYS A 39 6.43 -4.92 -4.83
C CYS A 39 7.54 -3.92 -4.47
N TYR A 40 8.44 -4.27 -3.53
CA TYR A 40 9.57 -3.42 -3.17
C TYR A 40 10.61 -3.29 -4.29
N ASP A 41 10.94 -4.39 -4.98
CA ASP A 41 11.87 -4.40 -6.12
C ASP A 41 11.39 -3.48 -7.25
N HIS A 42 10.10 -3.57 -7.61
CA HIS A 42 9.51 -2.71 -8.64
C HIS A 42 9.51 -1.24 -8.22
N ARG A 43 9.26 -0.95 -6.94
CA ARG A 43 9.30 0.43 -6.45
C ARG A 43 10.72 1.01 -6.44
N SER A 44 11.73 0.21 -6.10
CA SER A 44 13.14 0.61 -6.19
C SER A 44 13.56 0.88 -7.65
N LYS A 45 13.14 0.02 -8.59
CA LYS A 45 13.36 0.24 -10.03
C LYS A 45 12.68 1.50 -10.57
N LYS A 46 11.46 1.83 -10.09
CA LYS A 46 10.79 3.10 -10.43
C LYS A 46 11.56 4.31 -9.90
N SER A 47 12.09 4.24 -8.68
CA SER A 47 12.93 5.29 -8.10
C SER A 47 14.22 5.50 -8.90
N LEU A 48 14.84 4.43 -9.40
CA LEU A 48 16.05 4.51 -10.23
C LEU A 48 15.78 5.05 -11.64
N ARG A 49 14.62 4.72 -12.24
CA ARG A 49 14.22 5.29 -13.54
C ARG A 49 13.89 6.79 -13.46
N MET A 50 13.52 7.31 -12.29
CA MET A 50 13.33 8.75 -12.06
C MET A 50 14.63 9.56 -11.99
N ILE A 51 15.81 8.90 -11.93
CA ILE A 51 17.13 9.55 -11.84
C ILE A 51 17.83 9.61 -13.22
N GLN A 52 17.23 9.08 -14.29
CA GLN A 52 17.72 9.40 -15.64
C GLN A 52 17.23 10.80 -16.03
N PRO A 53 18.11 11.70 -16.51
CA PRO A 53 17.69 12.99 -17.01
C PRO A 53 16.88 12.74 -18.27
N MET A 54 15.56 12.88 -18.18
CA MET A 54 14.70 12.98 -19.34
C MET A 54 15.08 14.28 -20.04
N THR A 55 15.88 14.15 -21.10
CA THR A 55 16.15 15.22 -22.05
C THR A 55 14.84 15.65 -22.69
N THR A 56 14.66 16.95 -22.75
CA THR A 56 13.56 17.75 -23.28
C THR A 56 13.05 17.34 -24.66
N SER A 57 11.73 17.35 -24.83
CA SER A 57 11.06 17.89 -26.02
C SER A 57 9.67 18.40 -25.63
N GLU A 58 9.52 19.72 -25.75
CA GLU A 58 8.27 20.46 -26.02
C GLU A 58 7.65 19.89 -27.32
N SER A 59 6.35 19.91 -27.65
CA SER A 59 5.17 20.76 -27.42
C SER A 59 3.94 19.85 -27.72
N GLU A 60 2.66 20.09 -27.43
CA GLU A 60 1.80 21.25 -27.70
C GLU A 60 0.39 20.96 -27.11
N ASP A 61 -0.34 22.02 -26.79
CA ASP A 61 -1.69 22.12 -26.20
C ASP A 61 -2.83 21.41 -26.96
N ASP A 62 -3.85 20.93 -26.22
CA ASP A 62 -5.26 21.37 -26.37
C ASP A 62 -6.14 20.87 -25.19
N PRO A 63 -6.88 21.74 -24.47
CA PRO A 63 -7.79 21.34 -23.40
C PRO A 63 -9.25 21.27 -23.89
N SER A 64 -9.95 20.15 -23.66
CA SER A 64 -11.42 20.11 -23.77
C SER A 64 -12.07 19.89 -22.41
N PRO A 65 -13.01 20.77 -21.98
CA PRO A 65 -13.73 20.66 -20.72
C PRO A 65 -15.03 19.85 -20.90
N LEU A 66 -15.34 18.99 -19.94
CA LEU A 66 -16.69 18.42 -19.80
C LEU A 66 -17.10 18.44 -18.33
N GLU A 67 -17.99 19.39 -18.01
CA GLU A 67 -18.93 19.36 -16.89
C GLU A 67 -20.27 19.95 -17.41
N PRO A 68 -21.41 19.83 -16.72
CA PRO A 68 -21.92 18.75 -15.87
C PRO A 68 -23.44 18.49 -16.10
N VAL A 69 -23.96 17.27 -15.91
CA VAL A 69 -25.43 17.00 -15.74
C VAL A 69 -25.58 15.67 -14.97
N GLY A 70 -26.34 15.52 -13.89
CA GLY A 70 -27.23 16.41 -13.15
C GLY A 70 -27.69 15.74 -11.85
N ASN A 71 -28.26 16.56 -10.96
CA ASN A 71 -28.80 16.22 -9.65
C ASN A 71 -29.71 14.98 -9.63
N SER A 72 -29.62 14.13 -8.60
CA SER A 72 -30.39 14.31 -7.34
C SER A 72 -30.50 13.00 -6.52
N ILE A 73 -30.51 13.18 -5.18
CA ILE A 73 -31.07 12.29 -4.12
C ILE A 73 -30.09 11.35 -3.40
N LEU A 74 -29.26 11.95 -2.51
CA LEU A 74 -29.02 11.65 -1.07
C LEU A 74 -27.57 12.01 -0.69
N PRO A 75 -27.26 13.30 -0.41
CA PRO A 75 -25.87 13.75 -0.34
C PRO A 75 -25.17 13.51 1.00
N ASP A 76 -25.85 13.19 2.11
CA ASP A 76 -25.15 13.11 3.40
C ASP A 76 -24.30 11.85 3.53
N ARG A 77 -24.89 10.65 3.42
CA ARG A 77 -24.15 9.40 3.70
C ARG A 77 -23.07 9.08 2.65
N ALA A 78 -23.32 9.43 1.39
CA ALA A 78 -22.35 9.19 0.32
C ALA A 78 -21.18 10.19 0.41
N ALA A 79 -21.44 11.46 0.75
CA ALA A 79 -20.39 12.43 1.00
C ALA A 79 -19.61 12.12 2.29
N GLU A 80 -20.30 11.73 3.36
CA GLU A 80 -19.66 11.27 4.61
C GLU A 80 -18.76 10.04 4.37
N ALA A 81 -19.24 9.04 3.64
CA ALA A 81 -18.44 7.86 3.29
C ALA A 81 -17.23 8.22 2.43
N SER A 82 -17.42 9.11 1.44
CA SER A 82 -16.32 9.60 0.59
C SER A 82 -15.29 10.40 1.41
N LEU A 83 -15.73 11.20 2.38
CA LEU A 83 -14.86 11.98 3.25
C LEU A 83 -14.06 11.05 4.18
N ILE A 84 -14.71 10.07 4.81
CA ILE A 84 -14.05 9.06 5.64
C ILE A 84 -13.01 8.28 4.82
N GLN A 85 -13.37 7.87 3.61
CA GLN A 85 -12.47 7.13 2.74
C GLN A 85 -11.24 7.97 2.33
N HIS A 86 -11.46 9.22 1.95
CA HIS A 86 -10.39 10.17 1.65
C HIS A 86 -9.45 10.38 2.85
N ASN A 87 -10.01 10.44 4.06
CA ASN A 87 -9.23 10.62 5.29
C ASN A 87 -8.39 9.38 5.62
N ILE A 88 -8.94 8.18 5.45
CA ILE A 88 -8.20 6.93 5.59
C ILE A 88 -7.06 6.88 4.56
N GLU A 89 -7.32 7.26 3.31
CA GLU A 89 -6.30 7.30 2.25
C GLU A 89 -5.15 8.27 2.61
N ARG A 90 -5.45 9.48 3.06
CA ARG A 90 -4.45 10.45 3.54
C ARG A 90 -3.65 9.93 4.73
N ALA A 91 -4.31 9.33 5.71
CA ALA A 91 -3.63 8.76 6.87
C ALA A 91 -2.70 7.60 6.46
N LEU A 92 -3.10 6.82 5.44
CA LEU A 92 -2.30 5.76 4.83
C LEU A 92 -1.13 6.27 3.97
N GLU A 93 -1.15 7.51 3.48
CA GLU A 93 -0.04 8.13 2.75
C GLU A 93 1.12 8.56 3.66
N GLN A 94 0.83 8.91 4.93
CA GLN A 94 1.85 9.28 5.92
C GLN A 94 2.66 8.09 6.44
N LEU A 95 2.18 6.88 6.18
CA LEU A 95 2.85 5.65 6.56
C LEU A 95 4.01 5.39 5.62
N THR A 96 5.18 5.10 6.20
CA THR A 96 6.24 4.54 5.36
C THR A 96 5.75 3.23 4.75
N PRO A 97 6.26 2.87 3.57
CA PRO A 97 6.02 1.60 2.92
C PRO A 97 6.05 0.37 3.83
N ARG A 98 7.00 0.31 4.77
CA ARG A 98 7.13 -0.82 5.70
C ARG A 98 6.08 -0.78 6.79
N GLU A 99 5.77 0.40 7.32
CA GLU A 99 4.69 0.57 8.30
C GLU A 99 3.33 0.19 7.69
N LYS A 100 3.05 0.65 6.46
CA LYS A 100 1.82 0.29 5.72
C LYS A 100 1.74 -1.22 5.48
N THR A 101 2.82 -1.87 5.03
CA THR A 101 2.84 -3.32 4.83
C THR A 101 2.58 -4.09 6.13
N VAL A 102 3.24 -3.71 7.24
CA VAL A 102 3.02 -4.36 8.55
C VAL A 102 1.59 -4.18 9.03
N PHE A 103 1.03 -2.97 8.87
CA PHE A 103 -0.35 -2.67 9.23
C PHE A 103 -1.34 -3.53 8.41
N MET A 104 -1.17 -3.59 7.08
CA MET A 104 -2.02 -4.41 6.21
C MET A 104 -1.95 -5.90 6.55
N LEU A 105 -0.75 -6.46 6.68
CA LEU A 105 -0.58 -7.87 7.03
C LEU A 105 -1.23 -8.19 8.40
N ARG A 106 -1.18 -7.26 9.34
CA ARG A 106 -1.78 -7.45 10.67
C ARG A 106 -3.30 -7.31 10.68
N HIS A 107 -3.83 -6.27 10.05
CA HIS A 107 -5.24 -5.87 10.22
C HIS A 107 -6.16 -6.31 9.09
N TYR A 108 -5.65 -6.50 7.88
CA TYR A 108 -6.44 -6.95 6.72
C TYR A 108 -6.28 -8.44 6.44
N HIS A 109 -5.15 -9.01 6.85
CA HIS A 109 -4.84 -10.43 6.61
C HIS A 109 -4.73 -11.24 7.91
N ASP A 110 -4.93 -10.62 9.07
CA ASP A 110 -4.92 -11.26 10.39
C ASP A 110 -3.65 -12.08 10.70
N LEU A 111 -2.51 -11.75 10.08
CA LEU A 111 -1.27 -12.48 10.36
C LEU A 111 -0.79 -12.22 11.81
N PRO A 112 -0.32 -13.25 12.52
CA PRO A 112 0.34 -13.07 13.80
C PRO A 112 1.69 -12.38 13.60
N LEU A 113 2.11 -11.55 14.56
CA LEU A 113 3.32 -10.72 14.44
C LEU A 113 4.60 -11.54 14.15
N LYS A 114 4.65 -12.79 14.61
CA LYS A 114 5.75 -13.72 14.30
C LYS A 114 5.79 -14.08 12.81
N GLU A 115 4.66 -14.44 12.22
CA GLU A 115 4.58 -14.74 10.78
C GLU A 115 4.87 -13.48 9.94
N ILE A 116 4.47 -12.28 10.40
CA ILE A 116 4.84 -11.02 9.73
C ILE A 116 6.36 -10.81 9.75
N ALA A 117 7.01 -11.09 10.89
CA ALA A 117 8.46 -10.98 11.03
C ALA A 117 9.20 -11.91 10.05
N GLU A 118 8.74 -13.15 9.94
CA GLU A 118 9.24 -14.14 8.98
C GLU A 118 8.97 -13.73 7.52
N THR A 119 7.76 -13.22 7.24
CA THR A 119 7.35 -12.76 5.90
C THR A 119 8.23 -11.61 5.43
N LEU A 120 8.48 -10.63 6.31
CA LEU A 120 9.25 -9.42 5.98
C LEU A 120 10.75 -9.59 6.21
N ASN A 121 11.20 -10.75 6.70
CA ASN A 121 12.57 -11.05 7.08
C ASN A 121 13.19 -9.99 8.02
N VAL A 122 12.47 -9.64 9.08
CA VAL A 122 12.90 -8.68 10.11
C VAL A 122 12.66 -9.25 11.51
N SER A 123 13.25 -8.64 12.55
CA SER A 123 13.03 -9.08 13.92
C SER A 123 11.59 -8.84 14.38
N LEU A 124 11.08 -9.67 15.31
CA LEU A 124 9.78 -9.44 15.94
C LEU A 124 9.70 -8.07 16.64
N GLY A 125 10.81 -7.61 17.23
CA GLY A 125 10.92 -6.28 17.81
C GLY A 125 10.71 -5.18 16.77
N SER A 126 11.33 -5.32 15.59
CA SER A 126 11.15 -4.39 14.47
C SER A 126 9.69 -4.35 14.00
N VAL A 127 9.00 -5.50 13.90
CA VAL A 127 7.57 -5.55 13.54
C VAL A 127 6.74 -4.80 14.57
N LYS A 128 6.97 -5.02 15.87
CA LYS A 128 6.24 -4.31 16.93
C LYS A 128 6.46 -2.80 16.85
N THR A 129 7.69 -2.36 16.64
CA THR A 129 8.01 -0.92 16.48
C THR A 129 7.34 -0.33 15.25
N LEU A 130 7.39 -1.02 14.10
CA LEU A 130 6.75 -0.57 12.86
C LEU A 130 5.23 -0.49 13.02
N LEU A 131 4.61 -1.50 13.62
CA LEU A 131 3.17 -1.50 13.87
C LEU A 131 2.77 -0.39 14.85
N PHE A 132 3.53 -0.19 15.92
CA PHE A 132 3.29 0.88 16.87
C PHE A 132 3.37 2.26 16.21
N ARG A 133 4.42 2.50 15.40
CA ARG A 133 4.55 3.74 14.63
C ARG A 133 3.41 3.92 13.64
N ALA A 134 2.99 2.84 13.00
CA ALA A 134 1.89 2.86 12.06
C ALA A 134 0.58 3.31 12.74
N VAL A 135 0.23 2.64 13.84
CA VAL A 135 -0.98 2.96 14.62
C VAL A 135 -0.90 4.36 15.19
N LYS A 136 0.25 4.79 15.74
CA LYS A 136 0.41 6.13 16.32
C LYS A 136 0.25 7.24 15.28
N ARG A 137 0.74 7.04 14.05
CA ARG A 137 0.56 8.00 12.95
C ARG A 137 -0.90 8.07 12.50
N LEU A 138 -1.55 6.91 12.34
CA LEU A 138 -2.97 6.85 12.02
C LEU A 138 -3.83 7.50 13.11
N GLN A 139 -3.51 7.27 14.38
CA GLN A 139 -4.19 7.89 15.52
C GLN A 139 -4.01 9.40 15.54
N GLY A 140 -2.79 9.92 15.32
CA GLY A 140 -2.53 11.36 15.30
C GLY A 140 -3.35 12.10 14.24
N GLU A 141 -3.50 11.53 13.06
CA GLU A 141 -4.34 12.10 12.00
C GLU A 141 -5.83 12.03 12.39
N LEU A 142 -6.30 10.89 12.87
CA LEU A 142 -7.70 10.73 13.27
C LEU A 142 -8.10 11.60 14.47
N GLU A 143 -7.17 11.86 15.40
CA GLU A 143 -7.40 12.75 16.56
C GLU A 143 -7.41 14.23 16.12
N MET A 144 -6.53 14.65 15.20
CA MET A 144 -6.54 16.00 14.61
C MET A 144 -7.89 16.32 13.98
N TYR A 145 -8.50 15.35 13.29
CA TYR A 145 -9.85 15.52 12.73
C TYR A 145 -10.96 15.56 13.79
N ARG A 146 -10.81 14.86 14.91
CA ARG A 146 -11.80 14.95 16.00
C ARG A 146 -11.82 16.34 16.61
N GLU A 147 -10.71 17.07 16.58
CA GLU A 147 -10.60 18.45 17.05
C GLU A 147 -11.02 19.48 15.98
N GLU A 148 -10.78 19.19 14.69
CA GLU A 148 -11.14 20.09 13.57
C GLU A 148 -12.66 20.12 13.27
N PHE A 149 -13.39 19.09 13.72
CA PHE A 149 -14.85 18.95 13.56
C PHE A 149 -15.62 18.88 14.89
N SER A 150 -15.01 19.28 16.01
CA SER A 150 -15.69 19.49 17.32
C SER A 150 -15.92 20.98 17.61
#